data_AF-M1ZUA4-F1
#
_entry.id   AF-M1ZUA4-F1
#
_cell.length_a   1.000
_cell.length_b   1.000
_cell.length_c   1.000
_cell.angle_alpha   90.00
_cell.angle_beta   90.00
_cell.angle_gamma   90.00
#
_symmetry.space_group_name_H-M   'P 1'
#
loop_
_entity.id
_entity.type
_entity.pdbx_description
1 polymer ?
#
loop_
_entity_poly.entity_id
_entity_poly.type
_entity_poly.pdbx_seq_one_letter_code
_entity_poly.pdbx_strand_id
1 'polypeptide(L)'
;MDINKIAKEITKEEFLNSCYINNENGISYCPGAFDLKNFPDYICDPKENCKECWENAIKDIKFKGENDMEFNWEGFKNNEFVVLCDTEEKAEDFLKECYKRGMYWASSKTTALFKYCEDNDTCYSYNFNDNNHIQYSRKSFYLDKGYKVIEWEIENKIDYDREYDIYEVMEFPEGTELLYKNKHYKIKDEELYFVDKNREFISQKSLKDILTMKFKIIKKDKKVEFMQAIQAYGKTVYCIWRDKNDKMLKTFYEIKSNVSEIFDTNDSAMCSEEILNGGWYIKED
;
A
#
# COMPACT_ATOMS: atom_id res chain seq x y z
N MET A 1 20.56 0.88 14.64
CA MET A 1 19.68 0.97 13.46
C MET A 1 18.81 -0.27 13.47
N ASP A 2 17.48 -0.13 13.50
CA ASP A 2 16.57 -1.29 13.41
C ASP A 2 16.17 -1.49 11.95
N ILE A 3 16.81 -2.46 11.32
CA ILE A 3 16.67 -2.71 9.88
C ILE A 3 15.28 -3.25 9.55
N ASN A 4 14.65 -3.99 10.47
CA ASN A 4 13.28 -4.49 10.26
C ASN A 4 12.26 -3.35 10.31
N LYS A 5 12.49 -2.34 11.15
CA LYS A 5 11.66 -1.13 11.17
C LYS A 5 11.86 -0.30 9.89
N ILE A 6 13.11 -0.05 9.50
CA ILE A 6 13.44 0.73 8.30
C ILE A 6 12.92 0.06 7.03
N ALA A 7 13.05 -1.27 6.94
CA ALA A 7 12.56 -2.04 5.80
C ALA A 7 11.05 -1.89 5.60
N LYS A 8 10.26 -1.54 6.62
CA LYS A 8 8.83 -1.24 6.46
C LYS A 8 8.55 0.16 5.91
N GLU A 9 9.47 1.10 6.09
CA GLU A 9 9.25 2.52 5.80
C GLU A 9 9.79 2.93 4.42
N ILE A 10 10.85 2.28 3.94
CA ILE A 10 11.54 2.60 2.67
C ILE A 10 11.79 1.36 1.79
N THR A 11 11.97 1.57 0.50
CA THR A 11 12.30 0.53 -0.48
C THR A 11 13.75 0.04 -0.31
N LYS A 12 14.05 -1.16 -0.84
CA LYS A 12 15.42 -1.71 -0.81
C LYS A 12 16.41 -0.81 -1.54
N GLU A 13 16.01 -0.20 -2.65
CA GLU A 13 16.83 0.73 -3.42
C GLU A 13 17.11 2.02 -2.63
N GLU A 14 16.09 2.61 -1.98
CA GLU A 14 16.26 3.78 -1.11
C GLU A 14 17.19 3.46 0.07
N PHE A 15 17.07 2.28 0.67
CA PHE A 15 17.95 1.84 1.74
C PHE A 15 19.40 1.72 1.25
N LEU A 16 19.63 1.03 0.13
CA LEU A 16 20.97 0.82 -0.44
C LEU A 16 21.66 2.13 -0.88
N ASN A 17 20.88 3.15 -1.20
CA ASN A 17 21.37 4.48 -1.56
C ASN A 17 21.36 5.48 -0.38
N SER A 18 20.91 5.08 0.81
CA SER A 18 20.78 5.96 1.96
C SER A 18 22.13 6.38 2.56
N CYS A 19 22.10 7.49 3.31
CA CYS A 19 23.25 7.99 4.06
C CYS A 19 23.70 7.07 5.21
N TYR A 20 22.91 6.02 5.53
CA TYR A 20 23.34 4.96 6.45
C TYR A 20 24.45 4.09 5.85
N ILE A 21 24.45 3.95 4.52
CA ILE A 21 25.37 3.08 3.77
C ILE A 21 26.44 3.93 3.06
N ASN A 22 26.03 5.01 2.41
CA ASN A 22 26.93 5.88 1.63
C ASN A 22 27.08 7.24 2.31
N ASN A 23 28.12 7.40 3.14
CA ASN A 23 28.41 8.67 3.79
C ASN A 23 29.65 9.32 3.15
N GLU A 24 29.52 10.57 2.67
CA GLU A 24 30.59 11.35 2.01
C GLU A 24 31.85 11.51 2.88
N ASN A 25 31.72 11.31 4.20
CA ASN A 25 32.82 11.39 5.17
C ASN A 25 33.56 10.06 5.40
N GLY A 26 33.27 8.99 4.64
CA GLY A 26 34.07 7.76 4.63
C GLY A 26 33.84 6.79 5.80
N ILE A 27 32.76 6.95 6.56
CA ILE A 27 32.34 6.01 7.62
C ILE A 27 31.06 5.31 7.16
N SER A 28 31.20 4.18 6.48
CA SER A 28 30.07 3.29 6.16
C SER A 28 29.89 2.28 7.29
N TYR A 29 28.69 2.21 7.88
CA TYR A 29 28.40 1.19 8.88
C TYR A 29 28.32 -0.18 8.22
N CYS A 30 29.09 -1.15 8.72
CA CYS A 30 29.06 -2.52 8.20
C CYS A 30 27.82 -3.26 8.75
N PRO A 31 27.18 -4.16 7.98
CA PRO A 31 26.01 -4.91 8.45
C PRO A 31 26.27 -5.74 9.71
N GLY A 32 27.51 -6.20 9.90
CA GLY A 32 27.94 -6.93 11.10
C GLY A 32 27.84 -6.11 12.39
N ALA A 33 27.84 -4.77 12.33
CA ALA A 33 27.59 -3.91 13.50
C ALA A 33 26.13 -3.96 13.98
N PHE A 34 25.24 -4.58 13.20
CA PHE A 34 23.82 -4.76 13.48
C PHE A 34 23.41 -6.24 13.53
N ASP A 35 24.37 -7.12 13.83
CA ASP A 35 24.16 -8.58 13.97
C ASP A 35 23.61 -9.30 12.71
N LEU A 36 23.67 -8.65 11.54
CA LEU A 36 23.36 -9.29 10.26
C LEU A 36 24.54 -10.15 9.80
N LYS A 37 24.64 -11.37 10.32
CA LYS A 37 25.72 -12.32 10.01
C LYS A 37 25.36 -13.17 8.80
N ASN A 38 25.87 -12.79 7.63
CA ASN A 38 25.95 -13.65 6.44
C ASN A 38 27.15 -13.23 5.57
N PHE A 39 28.34 -13.21 6.16
CA PHE A 39 29.57 -12.91 5.43
C PHE A 39 30.44 -14.16 5.25
N PRO A 40 30.87 -14.48 4.01
CA PRO A 40 32.08 -15.26 3.78
C PRO A 40 33.29 -14.46 4.31
N ASP A 41 34.21 -15.12 5.01
CA ASP A 41 35.36 -14.56 5.75
C ASP A 41 36.46 -13.86 4.90
N TYR A 42 36.14 -13.22 3.77
CA TYR A 42 37.14 -12.56 2.93
C TYR A 42 36.78 -11.11 2.59
N ILE A 43 37.35 -10.20 3.40
CA ILE A 43 37.73 -8.79 3.13
C ILE A 43 36.61 -7.89 2.56
N CYS A 44 35.84 -7.29 3.47
CA CYS A 44 35.08 -6.07 3.19
C CYS A 44 36.04 -4.89 3.01
N ASP A 45 36.02 -4.23 1.85
CA ASP A 45 36.60 -2.90 1.65
C ASP A 45 35.43 -1.89 1.59
N PRO A 46 35.25 -1.08 2.65
CA PRO A 46 34.26 -0.01 2.71
C PRO A 46 34.20 0.92 1.48
N LYS A 47 35.30 1.04 0.72
CA LYS A 47 35.38 1.89 -0.47
C LYS A 47 35.02 1.18 -1.77
N GLU A 48 35.04 -0.15 -1.81
CA GLU A 48 34.89 -0.92 -3.05
C GLU A 48 33.65 -1.84 -3.06
N ASN A 49 33.26 -2.44 -1.93
CA ASN A 49 32.23 -3.50 -1.90
C ASN A 49 31.15 -3.35 -0.81
N CYS A 50 30.98 -2.14 -0.24
CA CYS A 50 30.00 -1.89 0.83
C CYS A 50 28.55 -2.18 0.39
N LYS A 51 28.18 -1.80 -0.84
CA LYS A 51 26.83 -2.04 -1.37
C LYS A 51 26.52 -3.54 -1.49
N GLU A 52 27.46 -4.32 -2.03
CA GLU A 52 27.33 -5.78 -2.17
C GLU A 52 27.26 -6.48 -0.80
N CYS A 53 28.01 -5.99 0.19
CA CYS A 53 27.92 -6.45 1.57
C CYS A 53 26.52 -6.24 2.15
N TRP A 54 25.94 -5.07 1.93
CA TRP A 54 24.58 -4.75 2.37
C TRP A 54 23.52 -5.56 1.62
N GLU A 55 23.63 -5.68 0.29
CA GLU A 55 22.72 -6.49 -0.54
C GLU A 55 22.65 -7.94 -0.05
N ASN A 56 23.80 -8.54 0.29
CA ASN A 56 23.86 -9.89 0.85
C ASN A 56 23.32 -9.99 2.28
N ALA A 57 23.64 -9.01 3.13
CA ALA A 57 23.21 -9.01 4.53
C ALA A 57 21.69 -8.85 4.68
N ILE A 58 21.05 -8.14 3.74
CA ILE A 58 19.62 -7.88 3.74
C ILE A 58 18.86 -8.72 2.71
N LYS A 59 19.51 -9.69 2.05
CA LYS A 59 18.89 -10.49 0.97
C LYS A 59 17.60 -11.20 1.40
N ASP A 60 17.54 -11.58 2.68
CA ASP A 60 16.40 -12.27 3.30
C ASP A 60 15.47 -11.28 4.05
N ILE A 61 15.81 -9.98 4.04
CA ILE A 61 15.01 -8.90 4.62
C ILE A 61 14.16 -8.30 3.52
N LYS A 62 12.85 -8.23 3.78
CA LYS A 62 11.83 -7.76 2.85
C LYS A 62 11.57 -6.27 3.05
N PHE A 63 11.85 -5.45 2.04
CA PHE A 63 11.63 -3.99 2.09
C PHE A 63 10.24 -3.57 1.58
N LYS A 64 9.87 -2.31 1.84
CA LYS A 64 8.62 -1.70 1.37
C LYS A 64 8.54 -1.80 -0.15
N GLY A 65 7.40 -2.27 -0.65
CA GLY A 65 7.18 -2.51 -2.08
C GLY A 65 7.76 -3.83 -2.60
N GLU A 66 8.62 -4.53 -1.85
CA GLU A 66 9.02 -5.91 -2.19
C GLU A 66 8.00 -6.94 -1.72
N ASN A 67 7.12 -6.55 -0.79
CA ASN A 67 5.87 -7.23 -0.48
C ASN A 67 4.86 -6.14 -0.11
N ASP A 68 3.80 -5.96 -0.89
CA ASP A 68 2.49 -5.86 -0.25
C ASP A 68 2.43 -7.06 0.70
N MET A 69 2.57 -6.85 2.02
CA MET A 69 2.74 -7.96 2.97
C MET A 69 1.48 -8.84 2.95
N GLU A 70 1.50 -9.87 2.11
CA GLU A 70 0.47 -10.90 2.14
C GLU A 70 0.52 -11.56 3.52
N PHE A 71 -0.53 -11.31 4.31
CA PHE A 71 -0.65 -11.86 5.64
C PHE A 71 -0.47 -13.40 5.61
N ASN A 72 0.35 -13.96 6.52
CA ASN A 72 0.66 -15.39 6.57
C ASN A 72 -0.54 -16.21 7.09
N TRP A 73 -1.53 -16.44 6.21
CA TRP A 73 -2.75 -17.18 6.53
C TRP A 73 -2.49 -18.63 6.96
N GLU A 74 -1.49 -19.30 6.38
CA GLU A 74 -1.16 -20.69 6.75
C GLU A 74 -0.53 -20.76 8.14
N GLY A 75 0.37 -19.84 8.50
CA GLY A 75 0.90 -19.76 9.85
C GLY A 75 -0.19 -19.45 10.89
N PHE A 76 -1.16 -18.60 10.54
CA PHE A 76 -2.32 -18.36 11.39
C PHE A 76 -3.18 -19.63 11.56
N LYS A 77 -3.48 -20.35 10.47
CA LYS A 77 -4.24 -21.63 10.52
C LYS A 77 -3.54 -22.71 11.34
N ASN A 78 -2.22 -22.76 11.26
CA ASN A 78 -1.40 -23.69 12.02
C ASN A 78 -1.16 -23.23 13.47
N ASN A 79 -1.79 -22.12 13.90
CA ASN A 79 -1.68 -21.58 15.24
C ASN A 79 -0.24 -21.21 15.64
N GLU A 80 0.61 -20.83 14.68
CA GLU A 80 2.00 -20.41 14.91
C GLU A 80 2.09 -19.04 15.60
N PHE A 81 1.06 -18.22 15.42
CA PHE A 81 0.90 -16.91 16.04
C PHE A 81 -0.57 -16.57 16.21
N VAL A 82 -0.85 -15.56 17.03
CA VAL A 82 -2.19 -14.99 17.22
C VAL A 82 -2.23 -13.56 16.70
N VAL A 83 -3.43 -13.10 16.33
CA VAL A 83 -3.65 -11.78 15.74
C VAL A 83 -4.28 -10.86 16.77
N LEU A 84 -3.60 -9.78 17.13
CA LEU A 84 -4.12 -8.71 17.97
C LEU A 84 -4.93 -7.73 17.12
N CYS A 85 -6.13 -7.41 17.57
CA CYS A 85 -6.92 -6.29 17.08
C CYS A 85 -7.23 -5.38 18.27
N ASP A 86 -6.60 -4.20 18.27
CA ASP A 86 -6.70 -3.18 19.31
C ASP A 86 -7.85 -2.20 19.09
N THR A 87 -8.57 -2.32 17.98
CA THR A 87 -9.80 -1.58 17.68
C THR A 87 -10.91 -2.52 17.19
N GLU A 88 -12.17 -2.09 17.35
CA GLU A 88 -13.33 -2.79 16.79
C GLU A 88 -13.24 -2.92 15.27
N GLU A 89 -12.72 -1.89 14.59
CA GLU A 89 -12.56 -1.87 13.14
C GLU A 89 -11.55 -2.92 12.65
N LYS A 90 -10.36 -3.01 13.27
CA LYS A 90 -9.36 -4.04 12.96
C LYS A 90 -9.92 -5.44 13.20
N ALA A 91 -10.69 -5.62 14.27
CA ALA A 91 -11.36 -6.88 14.57
C ALA A 91 -12.40 -7.24 13.50
N GLU A 92 -13.21 -6.29 13.07
CA GLU A 92 -14.20 -6.48 12.00
C GLU A 92 -13.54 -6.88 10.68
N ASP A 93 -12.51 -6.14 10.27
CA ASP A 93 -11.78 -6.37 9.04
C ASP A 93 -11.10 -7.74 9.02
N PHE A 94 -10.37 -8.07 10.09
CA PHE A 94 -9.70 -9.36 10.22
C PHE A 94 -10.68 -10.54 10.16
N LEU A 95 -11.81 -10.46 10.85
CA LEU A 95 -12.83 -11.51 10.87
C LEU A 95 -13.55 -11.67 9.52
N LYS A 96 -13.71 -10.60 8.75
CA LYS A 96 -14.19 -10.65 7.36
C LYS A 96 -13.19 -11.39 6.47
N GLU A 97 -11.90 -11.08 6.59
CA GLU A 97 -10.85 -11.77 5.84
C GLU A 97 -10.74 -13.26 6.20
N CYS A 98 -10.95 -13.61 7.48
CA CYS A 98 -11.07 -15.00 7.92
C CYS A 98 -12.25 -15.74 7.27
N TYR A 99 -13.41 -15.11 7.21
CA TYR A 99 -14.62 -15.68 6.60
C TYR A 99 -14.45 -15.97 5.11
N LYS A 100 -13.87 -15.03 4.35
CA LYS A 100 -13.56 -15.21 2.92
C LYS A 100 -12.69 -16.45 2.67
N ARG A 101 -11.89 -16.85 3.67
CA ARG A 101 -10.98 -18.01 3.63
C ARG A 101 -11.53 -19.27 4.29
N GLY A 102 -12.82 -19.28 4.64
CA GLY A 102 -13.49 -20.45 5.21
C GLY A 102 -13.15 -20.75 6.67
N MET A 103 -12.64 -19.77 7.42
CA MET A 103 -12.40 -19.90 8.86
C MET A 103 -13.61 -19.36 9.62
N TYR A 104 -14.17 -20.17 10.52
CA TYR A 104 -15.43 -19.87 11.22
C TYR A 104 -15.29 -20.04 12.74
N TRP A 105 -16.18 -19.40 13.49
CA TRP A 105 -16.35 -19.64 14.92
C TRP A 105 -16.87 -21.06 15.19
N ALA A 106 -16.52 -21.64 16.34
CA ALA A 106 -17.04 -22.94 16.78
C ALA A 106 -18.58 -22.93 16.97
N SER A 107 -19.13 -21.77 17.33
CA SER A 107 -20.56 -21.61 17.66
C SER A 107 -21.45 -21.17 16.48
N SER A 108 -20.89 -20.82 15.32
CA SER A 108 -21.70 -20.32 14.19
C SER A 108 -21.03 -20.51 12.83
N LYS A 109 -21.83 -20.79 11.80
CA LYS A 109 -21.41 -20.80 10.38
C LYS A 109 -21.15 -19.39 9.79
N THR A 110 -21.12 -18.37 10.65
CA THR A 110 -20.95 -16.95 10.29
C THR A 110 -19.95 -16.33 11.25
N THR A 111 -19.00 -15.52 10.75
CA THR A 111 -18.08 -14.73 11.58
C THR A 111 -18.70 -13.46 12.16
N ALA A 112 -19.89 -13.07 11.65
CA ALA A 112 -20.62 -11.83 11.95
C ALA A 112 -21.16 -11.68 13.40
N LEU A 113 -20.85 -12.60 14.32
CA LEU A 113 -21.12 -12.41 15.74
C LEU A 113 -19.87 -11.81 16.38
N PHE A 114 -19.81 -10.48 16.33
CA PHE A 114 -18.76 -9.66 16.90
C PHE A 114 -18.52 -9.99 18.37
N LYS A 115 -17.28 -10.28 18.72
CA LYS A 115 -16.83 -10.41 20.12
C LYS A 115 -15.53 -9.62 20.29
N TYR A 116 -15.71 -8.33 20.48
CA TYR A 116 -14.67 -7.42 20.92
C TYR A 116 -14.68 -7.35 22.45
N CYS A 117 -13.52 -7.47 23.11
CA CYS A 117 -13.39 -7.08 24.51
C CYS A 117 -12.98 -5.60 24.56
N GLU A 118 -13.75 -4.78 25.29
CA GLU A 118 -13.61 -3.31 25.42
C GLU A 118 -12.21 -2.81 25.84
N ASP A 119 -11.31 -3.69 26.27
CA ASP A 119 -9.99 -3.34 26.80
C ASP A 119 -8.89 -3.17 25.72
N ASN A 120 -9.21 -3.13 24.41
CA ASN A 120 -8.25 -2.96 23.30
C ASN A 120 -7.11 -4.02 23.22
N ASP A 121 -7.34 -5.20 23.80
CA ASP A 121 -6.32 -6.25 23.94
C ASP A 121 -6.83 -7.62 23.45
N THR A 122 -7.75 -7.61 22.46
CA THR A 122 -8.36 -8.84 21.95
C THR A 122 -7.47 -9.51 20.92
N CYS A 123 -7.04 -10.74 21.21
CA CYS A 123 -6.30 -11.58 20.26
C CYS A 123 -7.17 -12.72 19.73
N TYR A 124 -7.08 -12.97 18.43
CA TYR A 124 -7.70 -14.07 17.73
C TYR A 124 -6.69 -15.17 17.43
N SER A 125 -7.10 -16.42 17.61
CA SER A 125 -6.34 -17.61 17.23
C SER A 125 -7.20 -18.52 16.35
N TYR A 126 -6.57 -19.43 15.63
CA TYR A 126 -7.24 -20.50 14.91
C TYR A 126 -6.62 -21.83 15.30
N ASN A 127 -7.42 -22.89 15.30
CA ASN A 127 -6.98 -24.25 15.67
C ASN A 127 -6.33 -24.37 17.06
N PHE A 128 -6.66 -23.47 17.99
CA PHE A 128 -6.21 -23.59 19.38
C PHE A 128 -6.86 -24.82 20.05
N ASN A 129 -6.06 -25.69 20.66
CA ASN A 129 -6.48 -27.00 21.18
C ASN A 129 -7.16 -27.90 20.13
N ASP A 130 -6.66 -27.92 18.90
CA ASP A 130 -7.13 -28.80 17.81
C ASP A 130 -8.59 -28.59 17.39
N ASN A 131 -9.12 -27.40 17.66
CA ASN A 131 -10.55 -27.11 17.47
C ASN A 131 -10.90 -26.53 16.09
N ASN A 132 -9.99 -26.43 15.10
CA ASN A 132 -10.28 -25.99 13.71
C ASN A 132 -11.26 -24.79 13.55
N HIS A 133 -11.28 -23.90 14.54
CA HIS A 133 -12.22 -22.80 14.67
C HIS A 133 -11.50 -21.57 15.21
N ILE A 134 -12.03 -20.40 14.85
CA ILE A 134 -11.60 -19.12 15.40
C ILE A 134 -11.94 -19.11 16.90
N GLN A 135 -10.98 -18.66 17.69
CA GLN A 135 -11.11 -18.43 19.13
C GLN A 135 -10.55 -17.05 19.46
N TYR A 136 -10.99 -16.48 20.57
CA TYR A 136 -10.52 -15.18 21.04
C TYR A 136 -10.20 -15.24 22.52
N SER A 137 -9.20 -14.47 22.95
CA SER A 137 -8.86 -14.26 24.36
C SER A 137 -8.07 -12.96 24.49
N ARG A 138 -7.79 -12.55 25.72
CA ARG A 138 -6.94 -11.37 25.98
C ARG A 138 -5.50 -11.66 25.56
N LYS A 139 -4.78 -10.62 25.12
CA LYS A 139 -3.35 -10.67 24.79
C LYS A 139 -2.51 -11.33 25.87
N SER A 140 -2.75 -11.00 27.14
CA SER A 140 -2.05 -11.58 28.29
C SER A 140 -2.12 -13.12 28.34
N PHE A 141 -3.29 -13.69 28.05
CA PHE A 141 -3.47 -15.15 28.04
C PHE A 141 -2.56 -15.85 27.02
N TYR A 142 -2.39 -15.26 25.84
CA TYR A 142 -1.55 -15.84 24.78
C TYR A 142 -0.06 -15.64 25.06
N LEU A 143 0.32 -14.49 25.61
CA LEU A 143 1.69 -14.24 26.06
C LEU A 143 2.10 -15.22 27.16
N ASP A 144 1.25 -15.47 28.15
CA ASP A 144 1.49 -16.44 29.23
C ASP A 144 1.68 -17.87 28.69
N LYS A 145 1.07 -18.18 27.53
CA LYS A 145 1.22 -19.46 26.83
C LYS A 145 2.37 -19.49 25.81
N GLY A 146 3.16 -18.42 25.70
CA GLY A 146 4.32 -18.34 24.83
C GLY A 146 4.01 -18.13 23.34
N TYR A 147 2.80 -17.68 23.01
CA TYR A 147 2.43 -17.40 21.61
C TYR A 147 3.08 -16.12 21.11
N LYS A 148 3.50 -16.14 19.84
CA LYS A 148 3.84 -14.93 19.09
C LYS A 148 2.54 -14.15 18.82
N VAL A 149 2.55 -12.85 19.07
CA VAL A 149 1.44 -11.93 18.77
C VAL A 149 1.82 -11.08 17.58
N ILE A 150 0.95 -11.02 16.56
CA ILE A 150 1.08 -10.16 15.39
C ILE A 150 -0.11 -9.20 15.41
N GLU A 151 0.12 -7.91 15.20
CA GLU A 151 -0.96 -6.92 15.14
C GLU A 151 -1.59 -6.93 13.74
N TRP A 152 -2.93 -6.85 13.69
CA TRP A 152 -3.64 -6.68 12.43
C TRP A 152 -3.56 -5.23 11.98
N GLU A 153 -3.12 -5.05 10.74
CA GLU A 153 -3.19 -3.77 10.05
C GLU A 153 -4.26 -3.89 8.96
N ILE A 154 -5.21 -2.95 8.95
CA ILE A 154 -6.20 -2.87 7.88
C ILE A 154 -5.45 -2.43 6.64
N GLU A 155 -5.40 -3.31 5.65
CA GLU A 155 -5.01 -2.91 4.31
C GLU A 155 -6.14 -2.04 3.78
N ASN A 156 -5.93 -0.72 3.71
CA ASN A 156 -6.89 0.24 3.17
C ASN A 156 -7.12 -0.04 1.67
N LYS A 157 -7.84 -1.11 1.35
CA LYS A 157 -8.36 -1.38 0.01
C LYS A 157 -9.50 -0.41 -0.20
N ILE A 158 -9.17 0.69 -0.86
CA ILE A 158 -10.16 1.65 -1.34
C ILE A 158 -11.13 0.91 -2.26
N ASP A 159 -12.37 0.82 -1.84
CA ASP A 159 -13.50 0.38 -2.65
C ASP A 159 -14.06 1.60 -3.37
N TYR A 160 -13.65 1.77 -4.63
CA TYR A 160 -14.03 2.93 -5.45
C TYR A 160 -15.53 2.98 -5.81
N ASP A 161 -16.25 1.87 -5.68
CA ASP A 161 -17.68 1.80 -6.02
C ASP A 161 -18.58 2.23 -4.85
N ARG A 162 -18.08 2.09 -3.63
CA ARG A 162 -18.74 2.45 -2.37
C ARG A 162 -18.74 3.96 -2.10
N GLU A 163 -19.71 4.40 -1.29
CA GLU A 163 -19.68 5.71 -0.64
C GLU A 163 -19.13 5.64 0.80
N TYR A 164 -18.38 6.66 1.19
CA TYR A 164 -17.73 6.85 2.48
C TYR A 164 -18.24 8.10 3.17
N ASP A 165 -18.31 8.11 4.49
CA ASP A 165 -18.50 9.39 5.21
C ASP A 165 -17.19 10.09 5.53
N ILE A 166 -17.31 11.29 6.11
CA ILE A 166 -16.16 12.14 6.38
C ILE A 166 -15.17 11.49 7.35
N TYR A 167 -15.61 10.66 8.30
CA TYR A 167 -14.71 10.03 9.26
C TYR A 167 -13.84 8.98 8.56
N GLU A 168 -14.45 8.13 7.74
CA GLU A 168 -13.73 7.15 6.94
C GLU A 168 -12.76 7.82 5.96
N VAL A 169 -13.16 8.94 5.38
CA VAL A 169 -12.34 9.65 4.40
C VAL A 169 -11.11 10.31 5.03
N MET A 170 -11.19 10.71 6.30
CA MET A 170 -10.04 11.31 7.02
C MET A 170 -8.91 10.30 7.28
N GLU A 171 -9.20 9.00 7.23
CA GLU A 171 -8.18 7.93 7.36
C GLU A 171 -7.44 7.65 6.05
N PHE A 172 -7.89 8.20 4.92
CA PHE A 172 -7.20 8.05 3.64
C PHE A 172 -5.97 8.95 3.53
N PRO A 173 -4.98 8.58 2.68
CA PRO A 173 -3.80 9.40 2.44
C PRO A 173 -4.14 10.84 2.09
N GLU A 174 -3.36 11.79 2.60
CA GLU A 174 -3.57 13.20 2.34
C GLU A 174 -3.62 13.50 0.84
N GLY A 175 -4.59 14.31 0.44
CA GLY A 175 -4.79 14.65 -0.95
C GLY A 175 -5.53 13.62 -1.80
N THR A 176 -6.12 12.60 -1.16
CA THR A 176 -7.14 11.74 -1.77
C THR A 176 -8.27 12.60 -2.35
N GLU A 177 -8.61 12.35 -3.62
CA GLU A 177 -9.66 13.08 -4.32
C GLU A 177 -11.00 12.37 -4.17
N LEU A 178 -12.04 13.19 -3.97
CA LEU A 178 -13.35 12.76 -3.53
C LEU A 178 -14.41 13.35 -4.46
N LEU A 179 -15.49 12.61 -4.66
CA LEU A 179 -16.64 13.04 -5.41
C LEU A 179 -17.87 13.08 -4.50
N TYR A 180 -18.52 14.24 -4.42
CA TYR A 180 -19.82 14.39 -3.76
C TYR A 180 -20.77 15.15 -4.68
N LYS A 181 -21.89 14.54 -5.07
CA LYS A 181 -22.90 15.13 -5.97
C LYS A 181 -22.26 15.82 -7.20
N ASN A 182 -21.35 15.10 -7.87
CA ASN A 182 -20.59 15.56 -9.05
C ASN A 182 -19.66 16.76 -8.81
N LYS A 183 -19.33 17.06 -7.55
CA LYS A 183 -18.34 18.07 -7.17
C LYS A 183 -17.10 17.39 -6.62
N HIS A 184 -15.95 17.89 -7.05
CA HIS A 184 -14.66 17.38 -6.62
C HIS A 184 -14.27 18.01 -5.29
N TYR A 185 -13.83 17.17 -4.37
CA TYR A 185 -13.32 17.55 -3.07
C TYR A 185 -11.99 16.87 -2.80
N LYS A 186 -11.27 17.37 -1.81
CA LYS A 186 -10.01 16.82 -1.34
C LYS A 186 -9.83 17.20 0.12
N ILE A 187 -9.28 16.32 0.93
CA ILE A 187 -8.87 16.66 2.30
C ILE A 187 -7.37 16.95 2.30
N LYS A 188 -7.01 18.07 2.91
CA LYS A 188 -5.62 18.52 3.04
C LYS A 188 -5.53 19.43 4.26
N ASP A 189 -4.45 19.38 5.02
CA ASP A 189 -4.23 20.27 6.15
C ASP A 189 -5.45 20.30 7.12
N GLU A 190 -6.06 19.13 7.38
CA GLU A 190 -7.28 18.95 8.20
C GLU A 190 -8.55 19.68 7.70
N GLU A 191 -8.51 20.25 6.50
CA GLU A 191 -9.60 21.02 5.89
C GLU A 191 -10.17 20.32 4.66
N LEU A 192 -11.48 20.48 4.44
CA LEU A 192 -12.15 19.99 3.23
C LEU A 192 -12.08 21.05 2.14
N TYR A 193 -11.36 20.77 1.06
CA TYR A 193 -11.28 21.64 -0.11
C TYR A 193 -12.27 21.22 -1.19
N PHE A 194 -12.93 22.21 -1.79
CA PHE A 194 -13.64 22.09 -3.06
C PHE A 194 -12.69 22.42 -4.22
N VAL A 195 -12.68 21.58 -5.25
CA VAL A 195 -11.82 21.74 -6.42
C VAL A 195 -12.64 22.13 -7.64
N ASP A 196 -12.36 23.29 -8.24
CA ASP A 196 -12.96 23.76 -9.49
C ASP A 196 -11.88 24.21 -10.47
N LYS A 197 -11.91 23.70 -11.71
CA LYS A 197 -10.97 24.04 -12.79
C LYS A 197 -9.50 24.04 -12.33
N ASN A 198 -9.10 23.01 -11.57
CA ASN A 198 -7.76 22.84 -10.99
C ASN A 198 -7.36 23.92 -9.96
N ARG A 199 -8.33 24.62 -9.37
CA ARG A 199 -8.12 25.51 -8.21
C ARG A 199 -8.81 24.94 -6.99
N GLU A 200 -8.13 25.00 -5.85
CA GLU A 200 -8.59 24.49 -4.57
C GLU A 200 -9.14 25.66 -3.72
N PHE A 201 -10.32 25.49 -3.13
CA PHE A 201 -10.97 26.45 -2.25
C PHE A 201 -11.42 25.74 -0.97
N ILE A 202 -11.20 26.34 0.20
CA ILE A 202 -11.76 25.79 1.45
C ILE A 202 -13.29 25.73 1.32
N SER A 203 -13.85 24.57 1.64
CA SER A 203 -15.29 24.31 1.56
C SER A 203 -16.02 25.11 2.64
N GLN A 204 -16.88 26.04 2.24
CA GLN A 204 -17.71 26.83 3.16
C GLN A 204 -18.98 26.09 3.62
N LYS A 205 -18.92 24.75 3.73
CA LYS A 205 -20.06 23.95 4.20
C LYS A 205 -20.14 23.98 5.72
N SER A 206 -21.37 23.93 6.26
CA SER A 206 -21.53 23.80 7.71
C SER A 206 -21.04 22.42 8.16
N LEU A 207 -20.58 22.31 9.41
CA LEU A 207 -20.19 21.03 10.00
C LEU A 207 -21.30 19.99 9.89
N LYS A 208 -22.56 20.41 10.11
CA LYS A 208 -23.73 19.55 9.97
C LYS A 208 -23.87 18.99 8.55
N ASP A 209 -23.62 19.82 7.53
CA ASP A 209 -23.67 19.35 6.15
C ASP A 209 -22.55 18.34 5.90
N ILE A 210 -21.32 18.66 6.32
CA ILE A 210 -20.13 17.82 6.13
C ILE A 210 -20.34 16.42 6.72
N LEU A 211 -20.85 16.33 7.95
CA LEU A 211 -21.13 15.06 8.63
C LEU A 211 -22.19 14.21 7.90
N THR A 212 -23.02 14.81 7.06
CA THR A 212 -24.04 14.10 6.26
C THR A 212 -23.60 13.82 4.81
N MET A 213 -22.42 14.30 4.41
CA MET A 213 -21.90 14.05 3.06
C MET A 213 -21.45 12.59 2.94
N LYS A 214 -21.73 12.00 1.78
CA LYS A 214 -21.29 10.67 1.38
C LYS A 214 -20.47 10.80 0.11
N PHE A 215 -19.19 10.47 0.20
CA PHE A 215 -18.18 10.70 -0.82
C PHE A 215 -17.86 9.40 -1.54
N LYS A 216 -17.62 9.46 -2.85
CA LYS A 216 -16.91 8.39 -3.56
C LYS A 216 -15.45 8.77 -3.74
N ILE A 217 -14.56 7.80 -3.68
CA ILE A 217 -13.15 8.06 -3.98
C ILE A 217 -12.96 8.13 -5.49
N ILE A 218 -12.25 9.15 -5.96
CA ILE A 218 -11.92 9.30 -7.37
C ILE A 218 -10.72 8.42 -7.68
N LYS A 219 -10.90 7.43 -8.56
CA LYS A 219 -9.81 6.61 -9.08
C LYS A 219 -8.90 7.48 -9.94
N LYS A 220 -7.62 7.57 -9.55
CA LYS A 220 -6.63 8.32 -10.33
C LYS A 220 -5.97 7.41 -11.34
N ASP A 221 -5.86 7.91 -12.57
CA ASP A 221 -5.05 7.29 -13.60
C ASP A 221 -3.59 7.21 -13.11
N LYS A 222 -3.00 6.02 -13.19
CA LYS A 222 -1.65 5.77 -12.68
C LYS A 222 -0.61 6.42 -13.60
N LYS A 223 0.10 7.42 -13.11
CA LYS A 223 1.27 7.98 -13.82
C LYS A 223 2.36 6.92 -13.87
N VAL A 224 2.94 6.72 -15.04
CA VAL A 224 3.97 5.71 -15.28
C VAL A 224 5.05 6.25 -16.22
N GLU A 225 6.19 5.56 -16.26
CA GLU A 225 7.18 5.77 -17.31
C GLU A 225 6.70 5.19 -18.65
N PHE A 226 7.23 5.72 -19.75
CA PHE A 226 6.85 5.28 -21.11
C PHE A 226 6.87 3.75 -21.28
N MET A 227 7.97 3.11 -20.84
CA MET A 227 8.15 1.66 -20.96
C MET A 227 7.06 0.87 -20.24
N GLN A 228 6.62 1.34 -19.07
CA GLN A 228 5.55 0.72 -18.30
C GLN A 228 4.19 0.94 -18.97
N ALA A 229 3.96 2.13 -19.53
CA ALA A 229 2.75 2.43 -20.29
C ALA A 229 2.59 1.49 -21.50
N ILE A 230 3.64 1.27 -22.28
CA ILE A 230 3.58 0.40 -23.47
C ILE A 230 3.48 -1.10 -23.16
N GLN A 231 3.72 -1.48 -21.91
CA GLN A 231 3.57 -2.85 -21.42
C GLN A 231 2.21 -3.09 -20.76
N ALA A 232 1.37 -2.06 -20.63
CA ALA A 232 0.04 -2.14 -20.03
C ALA A 232 -1.00 -2.74 -21.00
N TYR A 233 -0.74 -3.96 -21.46
CA TYR A 233 -1.57 -4.64 -22.47
C TYR A 233 -3.02 -4.76 -22.00
N GLY A 234 -3.96 -4.43 -22.88
CA GLY A 234 -5.39 -4.47 -22.60
C GLY A 234 -5.90 -3.33 -21.69
N LYS A 235 -5.05 -2.36 -21.34
CA LYS A 235 -5.45 -1.14 -20.63
C LYS A 235 -5.52 0.05 -21.59
N THR A 236 -6.35 1.02 -21.25
CA THR A 236 -6.32 2.33 -21.92
C THR A 236 -5.16 3.14 -21.36
N VAL A 237 -4.32 3.67 -22.24
CA VAL A 237 -3.16 4.48 -21.88
C VAL A 237 -3.32 5.86 -22.50
N TYR A 238 -2.79 6.90 -21.87
CA TYR A 238 -2.69 8.21 -22.51
C TYR A 238 -1.39 8.92 -22.20
N CYS A 239 -0.99 9.80 -23.11
CA CYS A 239 0.17 10.66 -23.00
C CYS A 239 -0.28 12.12 -22.96
N ILE A 240 0.26 12.88 -22.02
CA ILE A 240 0.17 14.34 -21.98
C ILE A 240 1.53 14.91 -22.43
N TRP A 241 1.55 15.66 -23.52
CA TRP A 241 2.79 16.15 -24.15
C TRP A 241 2.59 17.52 -24.81
N ARG A 242 3.65 18.14 -25.31
CA ARG A 242 3.60 19.43 -26.00
C ARG A 242 3.91 19.28 -27.47
N ASP A 243 3.09 19.87 -28.33
CA ASP A 243 3.38 19.92 -29.75
C ASP A 243 4.49 20.93 -30.09
N LYS A 244 4.88 20.97 -31.37
CA LYS A 244 5.87 21.93 -31.90
C LYS A 244 5.53 23.41 -31.68
N ASN A 245 4.29 23.74 -31.32
CA ASN A 245 3.81 25.08 -31.04
C ASN A 245 3.62 25.33 -29.53
N ASP A 246 4.20 24.49 -28.67
CA ASP A 246 4.07 24.53 -27.20
C ASP A 246 2.63 24.30 -26.68
N LYS A 247 1.75 23.74 -27.51
CA LYS A 247 0.38 23.41 -27.11
C LYS A 247 0.37 22.08 -26.37
N MET A 248 -0.17 22.09 -25.15
CA MET A 248 -0.44 20.87 -24.39
C MET A 248 -1.52 20.03 -25.09
N LEU A 249 -1.19 18.78 -25.37
CA LEU A 249 -2.06 17.77 -25.97
C LEU A 249 -2.24 16.58 -25.04
N LYS A 250 -3.37 15.88 -25.18
CA LYS A 250 -3.67 14.62 -24.51
C LYS A 250 -4.06 13.59 -25.58
N THR A 251 -3.19 12.60 -25.79
CA THR A 251 -3.36 11.56 -26.81
C THR A 251 -3.62 10.22 -26.13
N PHE A 252 -4.58 9.44 -26.63
CA PHE A 252 -4.97 8.15 -26.08
C PHE A 252 -4.47 7.01 -26.97
N TYR A 253 -4.11 5.90 -26.33
CA TYR A 253 -3.55 4.71 -26.95
C TYR A 253 -4.23 3.46 -26.38
N GLU A 254 -4.52 2.50 -27.26
CA GLU A 254 -4.98 1.16 -26.89
C GLU A 254 -3.91 0.14 -27.26
N ILE A 255 -3.24 -0.41 -26.26
CA ILE A 255 -2.08 -1.28 -26.48
C ILE A 255 -2.53 -2.73 -26.33
N LYS A 256 -2.71 -3.40 -27.46
CA LYS A 256 -3.35 -4.73 -27.50
C LYS A 256 -2.41 -5.87 -27.14
N SER A 257 -1.15 -5.80 -27.58
CA SER A 257 -0.15 -6.84 -27.35
C SER A 257 1.27 -6.35 -27.61
N ASN A 258 2.27 -7.18 -27.33
CA ASN A 258 3.69 -6.91 -27.59
C ASN A 258 4.08 -6.98 -29.08
N VAL A 259 3.18 -7.41 -29.96
CA VAL A 259 3.41 -7.49 -31.42
C VAL A 259 2.50 -6.55 -32.21
N SER A 260 1.64 -5.79 -31.54
CA SER A 260 0.76 -4.83 -32.19
C SER A 260 1.49 -3.53 -32.47
N GLU A 261 1.25 -2.96 -33.65
CA GLU A 261 1.62 -1.57 -33.92
C GLU A 261 0.85 -0.64 -32.98
N ILE A 262 1.49 0.44 -32.55
CA ILE A 262 0.92 1.39 -31.58
C ILE A 262 0.52 2.65 -32.34
N PHE A 263 -0.79 2.84 -32.47
CA PHE A 263 -1.40 4.05 -33.02
C PHE A 263 -2.24 4.73 -31.96
N ASP A 264 -2.37 6.05 -32.07
CA ASP A 264 -3.37 6.78 -31.28
C ASP A 264 -4.80 6.49 -31.76
N THR A 265 -5.79 7.04 -31.06
CA THR A 265 -7.20 6.90 -31.44
C THR A 265 -7.59 7.54 -32.77
N ASN A 266 -6.69 8.27 -33.42
CA ASN A 266 -6.86 8.87 -34.75
C ASN A 266 -6.01 8.18 -35.82
N ASP A 267 -5.54 6.95 -35.55
CA ASP A 267 -4.65 6.16 -36.43
C ASP A 267 -3.32 6.87 -36.76
N SER A 268 -2.89 7.81 -35.91
CA SER A 268 -1.61 8.50 -36.04
C SER A 268 -0.53 7.74 -35.29
N ALA A 269 0.64 7.62 -35.93
CA ALA A 269 1.81 7.03 -35.29
C ALA A 269 2.33 7.95 -34.17
N MET A 270 2.80 7.34 -33.09
CA MET A 270 3.41 8.05 -31.97
C MET A 270 4.68 8.78 -32.41
N CYS A 271 4.87 10.00 -31.92
CA CYS A 271 6.07 10.80 -32.23
C CYS A 271 7.14 10.69 -31.13
N SER A 272 8.39 11.05 -31.46
CA SER A 272 9.50 11.01 -30.52
C SER A 272 9.30 11.93 -29.31
N GLU A 273 8.57 13.03 -29.47
CA GLU A 273 8.29 13.96 -28.37
C GLU A 273 7.43 13.31 -27.28
N GLU A 274 6.45 12.49 -27.67
CA GLU A 274 5.63 11.71 -26.75
C GLU A 274 6.47 10.68 -25.98
N ILE A 275 7.44 10.07 -26.65
CA ILE A 275 8.30 9.04 -26.05
C ILE A 275 9.28 9.67 -25.05
N LEU A 276 9.92 10.78 -25.43
CA LEU A 276 11.02 11.37 -24.67
C LEU A 276 10.55 12.30 -23.56
N ASN A 277 9.50 13.08 -23.80
CA ASN A 277 9.06 14.17 -22.91
C ASN A 277 7.59 14.05 -22.48
N GLY A 278 6.89 13.01 -22.93
CA GLY A 278 5.49 12.78 -22.59
C GLY A 278 5.29 12.31 -21.15
N GLY A 279 4.25 12.85 -20.50
CA GLY A 279 3.73 12.30 -19.25
C GLY A 279 2.75 11.17 -19.53
N TRP A 280 3.14 9.94 -19.19
CA TRP A 280 2.35 8.74 -19.48
C TRP A 280 1.48 8.30 -18.30
N TYR A 281 0.29 7.82 -18.61
CA TYR A 281 -0.70 7.41 -17.63
C TYR A 281 -1.47 6.18 -18.11
N ILE A 282 -1.68 5.22 -17.21
CA ILE A 282 -2.56 4.08 -17.42
C ILE A 282 -3.90 4.45 -16.78
N LYS A 283 -4.99 4.36 -17.55
CA LYS A 283 -6.32 4.50 -16.98
C LYS A 283 -6.59 3.33 -16.05
N GLU A 284 -7.05 3.68 -14.87
CA GLU A 284 -7.55 2.72 -13.91
C GLU A 284 -9.05 2.56 -14.16
N ASP A 285 -9.46 1.37 -14.64
CA ASP A 285 -10.86 1.04 -14.98
C ASP A 285 -11.81 1.09 -13.78
#